data_AF-A0A5C7TPI6-F1
#
_entry.id   AF-A0A5C7TPI6-F1
#
_cell.length_a   1.000
_cell.length_b   1.000
_cell.length_c   1.000
_cell.angle_alpha   90.00
_cell.angle_beta   90.00
_cell.angle_gamma   90.00
#
_symmetry.space_group_name_H-M   'P 1'
#
loop_
_entity.id
_entity.type
_entity.pdbx_description
1 polymer ?
#
loop_
_entity_poly.entity_id
_entity_poly.type
_entity_poly.pdbx_seq_one_letter_code
_entity_poly.pdbx_strand_id
1 'polypeptide(L)' 'MALKILDSCINCDMCGPECPNSAISLQVIASGKKIYQIDPNLCTECEGFYPQPTCVQVCPIDVVVKVAE' A
#
# COMPACT_ATOMS: atom_id res chain seq x y z
N MET A 1 6.50 -3.28 -11.56
CA MET A 1 5.36 -3.94 -10.90
C MET A 1 5.15 -3.27 -9.55
N ALA A 2 3.90 -3.04 -9.16
CA ALA A 2 3.57 -2.34 -7.92
C ALA A 2 2.31 -2.92 -7.27
N LEU A 3 2.22 -2.76 -5.95
CA LEU A 3 1.02 -3.07 -5.18
C LEU A 3 0.06 -1.87 -5.20
N LYS A 4 -1.22 -2.13 -5.02
CA LYS A 4 -2.27 -1.11 -4.94
C LYS A 4 -3.17 -1.36 -3.74
N ILE A 5 -3.54 -0.28 -3.04
CA ILE A 5 -4.53 -0.30 -1.98
C ILE A 5 -5.91 -0.02 -2.60
N LEU A 6 -6.89 -0.86 -2.30
CA LEU A 6 -8.27 -0.68 -2.76
C LEU A 6 -9.00 0.41 -1.96
N ASP A 7 -10.11 0.88 -2.51
CA ASP A 7 -10.99 1.90 -1.94
C ASP A 7 -11.70 1.49 -0.63
N SER A 8 -11.60 0.20 -0.28
CA SER A 8 -12.08 -0.38 0.97
C SER A 8 -11.13 -0.15 2.16
N CYS A 9 -10.03 0.58 1.97
CA CYS A 9 -9.11 0.95 3.05
C CYS A 9 -9.82 1.71 4.20
N ILE A 10 -9.55 1.29 5.44
CA ILE A 10 -10.14 1.85 6.67
C ILE A 10 -9.26 2.85 7.41
N ASN A 11 -8.11 3.26 6.84
CA ASN A 11 -7.16 4.18 7.47
C ASN A 11 -6.71 3.74 8.88
N CYS A 12 -6.20 2.51 9.00
CA CYS A 12 -5.69 1.98 10.26
C CYS A 12 -4.22 2.37 10.56
N ASP A 13 -3.58 3.17 9.70
CA ASP A 13 -2.19 3.65 9.82
C ASP A 13 -1.08 2.57 9.91
N MET A 14 -1.39 1.28 9.79
CA MET A 14 -0.41 0.20 9.98
C MET A 14 0.60 0.05 8.83
N CYS A 15 0.17 0.26 7.58
CA CYS A 15 1.02 -0.01 6.41
C CYS A 15 2.04 1.10 6.09
N GLY A 16 1.74 2.35 6.46
CA GLY A 16 2.61 3.52 6.20
C GLY A 16 4.04 3.37 6.75
N PRO A 17 4.23 3.16 8.07
CA PRO A 17 5.55 3.08 8.68
C PRO A 17 6.33 1.81 8.29
N GLU A 18 5.63 0.77 7.85
CA GLU A 18 6.23 -0.53 7.50
C GLU A 18 6.81 -0.57 6.08
N CYS A 19 6.54 0.45 5.26
CA CYS A 19 7.03 0.49 3.89
C CYS A 19 8.50 0.99 3.84
N PRO A 20 9.47 0.16 3.40
CA PRO A 20 10.88 0.54 3.41
C PRO A 20 11.21 1.72 2.48
N ASN A 21 10.40 1.93 1.44
CA ASN A 21 10.61 2.98 0.44
C ASN A 21 9.73 4.22 0.68
N SER A 22 9.00 4.27 1.80
CA SER A 22 8.01 5.33 2.06
C SER A 22 7.01 5.53 0.90
N ALA A 23 6.66 4.45 0.20
CA ALA A 23 5.79 4.50 -0.97
C ALA A 23 4.31 4.75 -0.62
N ILE A 24 3.95 4.68 0.66
CA ILE A 24 2.57 4.68 1.14
C ILE A 24 2.23 6.03 1.76
N SER A 25 1.22 6.70 1.22
CA SER A 25 0.80 8.03 1.68
C SER A 25 -0.71 8.21 1.63
N LEU A 26 -1.23 9.12 2.46
CA LEU A 26 -2.66 9.38 2.57
C LEU A 26 -3.10 10.33 1.44
N GLN A 27 -3.95 9.86 0.52
CA GLN A 27 -4.38 10.59 -0.68
C GLN A 27 -5.91 10.61 -0.79
N VAL A 28 -6.44 11.63 -1.48
CA VAL A 28 -7.89 11.72 -1.77
C VAL A 28 -8.17 10.99 -3.08
N ILE A 29 -9.06 9.99 -3.05
CA ILE A 29 -9.49 9.28 -4.26
C ILE A 29 -10.64 10.02 -4.95
N ALA A 30 -11.00 9.59 -6.17
CA ALA A 30 -12.10 10.14 -6.96
C ALA A 30 -13.43 10.21 -6.19
N SER A 31 -13.68 9.25 -5.28
CA SER A 31 -14.86 9.22 -4.42
C SER A 31 -14.84 10.27 -3.29
N GLY A 32 -13.82 11.14 -3.23
CA GLY A 32 -13.64 12.15 -2.18
C GLY A 32 -13.15 11.61 -0.83
N LYS A 33 -13.05 10.27 -0.69
CA LYS A 33 -12.51 9.64 0.53
C LYS A 33 -11.00 9.83 0.59
N LYS A 34 -10.49 10.07 1.80
CA LYS A 34 -9.05 10.08 2.07
C LYS A 34 -8.66 8.65 2.47
N ILE A 35 -7.83 8.00 1.67
CA ILE A 35 -7.33 6.64 1.92
C ILE A 35 -5.83 6.56 1.69
N TYR A 36 -5.19 5.51 2.19
CA TYR A 36 -3.81 5.21 1.80
C TYR A 36 -3.72 4.81 0.32
N GLN A 37 -2.72 5.33 -0.36
CA GLN A 37 -2.31 4.93 -1.70
C GLN A 37 -0.82 4.62 -1.74
N ILE A 38 -0.47 3.72 -2.66
CA ILE A 38 0.91 3.31 -2.94
C ILE A 38 1.37 4.06 -4.20
N ASP A 39 2.49 4.75 -4.12
CA ASP A 39 3.18 5.29 -5.29
C ASP A 39 3.87 4.15 -6.04
N PRO A 40 3.46 3.85 -7.29
CA PRO A 40 4.04 2.75 -8.07
C PRO A 40 5.50 2.99 -8.44
N ASN A 41 5.98 4.24 -8.43
CA ASN A 41 7.38 4.56 -8.73
C ASN A 41 8.32 4.23 -7.57
N LEU A 42 7.79 4.14 -6.34
CA LEU A 42 8.55 3.83 -5.13
C LEU A 42 8.32 2.40 -4.65
N CYS A 43 7.24 1.75 -5.08
CA CYS A 43 6.92 0.39 -4.71
C CYS A 43 7.84 -0.61 -5.43
N THR A 44 8.66 -1.33 -4.66
CA THR A 44 9.51 -2.43 -5.16
C THR A 44 8.99 -3.79 -4.71
N GLU A 45 7.72 -3.89 -4.28
CA GLU A 45 7.16 -5.10 -3.65
C GLU A 45 7.96 -5.59 -2.42
N CYS A 46 8.71 -4.68 -1.79
CA CYS A 46 9.68 -4.99 -0.73
C CYS A 46 10.85 -5.88 -1.16
N GLU A 47 11.07 -6.09 -2.47
CA GLU A 47 12.24 -6.81 -2.96
C GLU A 47 13.53 -6.13 -2.50
N GLY A 48 14.48 -6.94 -2.00
CA GLY A 48 15.73 -6.46 -1.41
C GLY A 48 15.66 -6.05 0.06
N PHE A 49 14.46 -5.96 0.64
CA PHE A 49 14.26 -5.60 2.06
C PHE A 49 13.62 -6.74 2.86
N TYR A 50 12.53 -7.31 2.34
CA TYR A 50 11.75 -8.36 3.01
C TYR A 50 11.38 -9.47 2.03
N PRO A 51 11.18 -10.71 2.50
CA PRO A 51 10.77 -11.83 1.65
C PRO A 51 9.34 -11.69 1.11
N GLN A 52 8.52 -10.85 1.76
CA GLN A 52 7.13 -10.60 1.39
C GLN A 52 6.77 -9.12 1.63
N PRO A 53 5.76 -8.58 0.94
CA PRO A 53 5.34 -7.20 1.14
C PRO A 53 4.78 -6.96 2.54
N THR A 54 5.44 -6.10 3.31
CA THR A 54 5.04 -5.79 4.71
C THR A 54 3.65 -5.17 4.76
N CYS A 55 3.31 -4.29 3.81
CA CYS A 55 1.98 -3.68 3.72
C CYS A 55 0.83 -4.68 3.55
N VAL A 56 1.09 -5.86 2.95
CA VAL A 56 0.10 -6.94 2.86
C VAL A 56 0.00 -7.65 4.22
N GLN A 57 1.13 -7.94 4.87
CA GLN A 57 1.17 -8.64 6.15
C GLN A 57 0.48 -7.88 7.31
N VAL A 58 0.56 -6.55 7.29
CA VAL A 58 -0.02 -5.72 8.36
C VAL A 58 -1.41 -5.19 8.02
N CYS A 59 -1.96 -5.49 6.85
CA CYS A 59 -3.29 -5.01 6.48
C CYS A 59 -4.37 -5.85 7.20
N PRO A 60 -5.19 -5.26 8.10
CA PRO A 60 -6.17 -6.04 8.87
C PRO A 60 -7.39 -6.50 8.07
N ILE A 61 -7.52 -6.05 6.82
CA ILE A 61 -8.69 -6.30 5.96
C ILE A 61 -8.30 -6.74 4.54
N ASP A 62 -7.03 -7.08 4.32
CA ASP A 62 -6.52 -7.66 3.07
C ASP A 62 -6.89 -6.89 1.79
N VAL A 63 -6.83 -5.55 1.83
CA VAL A 63 -7.18 -4.68 0.68
C VAL A 63 -5.97 -4.28 -0.19
N VAL A 64 -4.84 -4.95 -0.04
CA VAL A 64 -3.62 -4.67 -0.81
C VAL A 64 -3.43 -5.74 -1.88
N VAL A 65 -3.50 -5.35 -3.15
CA VAL A 65 -3.45 -6.28 -4.30
C VAL A 65 -2.25 -6.00 -5.20
N LYS A 66 -1.71 -7.05 -5.83
CA LYS A 66 -0.72 -6.91 -6.90
C LYS A 66 -1.40 -6.45 -8.18
N VAL A 67 -0.91 -5.37 -8.78
CA VAL A 67 -1.36 -4.96 -10.11
C VAL A 67 -0.43 -5.62 -11.12
N ALA A 68 -0.94 -6.60 -11.85
CA ALA A 68 -0.30 -7.10 -13.05
C ALA A 68 -0.61 -6.12 -14.18
N GLU A 69 0.42 -5.60 -14.83
CA GLU A 69 0.29 -4.94 -16.14
C GLU A 69 0.07 -5.97 -17.24
#